data_AF-A0A843ANH7-F1
#
_entry.id   AF-A0A843ANH7-F1
#
_cell.length_a   1.000
_cell.length_b   1.000
_cell.length_c   1.000
_cell.angle_alpha   90.00
_cell.angle_beta   90.00
_cell.angle_gamma   90.00
#
_symmetry.space_group_name_H-M   'P 1'
#
loop_
_entity.id
_entity.type
_entity.pdbx_description
1 polymer ?
#
loop_
_entity_poly.entity_id
_entity_poly.type
_entity_poly.pdbx_seq_one_letter_code
_entity_poly.pdbx_strand_id
1 'polypeptide(L)' 'MESFVMCCPKCEILITVLVQDCIDGREFPCPICGKTIIIKFTAEEAEKKIELAEKNQERVLRRQFPLAFGDV' A
#
# COMPACT_ATOMS: atom_id res chain seq x y z
N MET A 1 -1.16 10.69 6.44
CA MET A 1 -2.24 9.88 5.85
C MET A 1 -1.59 8.67 5.23
N GLU A 2 -2.01 7.47 5.62
CA GLU A 2 -1.47 6.23 5.08
C GLU A 2 -2.09 5.94 3.72
N SER A 3 -1.28 5.44 2.80
CA SER A 3 -1.69 5.12 1.43
C SER A 3 -1.12 3.79 1.00
N PHE A 4 -1.92 3.00 0.29
CA PHE A 4 -1.46 1.80 -0.40
C PHE A 4 -1.06 2.12 -1.84
N VAL A 5 -0.06 1.40 -2.33
CA VAL A 5 0.28 1.37 -3.75
C VAL A 5 -0.26 0.05 -4.31
N MET A 6 -1.22 0.16 -5.22
CA MET A 6 -1.96 -0.98 -5.78
C MET A 6 -1.84 -1.00 -7.29
N CYS A 7 -1.98 -2.17 -7.91
CA CYS A 7 -1.94 -2.28 -9.37
C CYS A 7 -3.34 -2.18 -9.99
N CYS A 8 -3.47 -1.44 -11.09
CA CYS A 8 -4.66 -1.54 -11.93
C CYS A 8 -4.68 -2.90 -12.65
N PRO A 9 -5.76 -3.70 -12.56
CA PRO A 9 -5.82 -5.04 -13.16
C PRO A 9 -5.81 -5.06 -14.70
N LYS A 10 -5.99 -3.91 -15.36
CA LYS A 10 -5.95 -3.81 -16.83
C LYS A 10 -4.65 -3.20 -17.37
N CYS A 11 -4.12 -2.20 -16.69
CA CYS A 11 -2.97 -1.44 -17.15
C CYS A 11 -1.67 -1.84 -16.47
N GLU A 12 -1.75 -2.63 -15.39
CA GLU A 12 -0.61 -3.01 -14.53
C GLU A 12 0.17 -1.82 -13.97
N ILE A 13 -0.40 -0.62 -14.03
CA ILE A 13 0.19 0.58 -13.45
C ILE A 13 -0.02 0.59 -11.93
N LEU A 14 0.95 1.17 -11.24
CA LEU A 14 0.87 1.44 -9.82
C LEU A 14 0.06 2.72 -9.60
N ILE A 15 -0.96 2.61 -8.75
CA ILE A 15 -1.81 3.72 -8.32
C ILE A 15 -1.75 3.84 -6.81
N THR A 16 -1.71 5.08 -6.33
CA THR A 16 -1.75 5.39 -4.91
C THR A 16 -3.20 5.58 -4.49
N VAL A 17 -3.62 4.84 -3.48
CA VAL A 17 -4.98 4.88 -2.92
C VAL A 17 -4.90 5.06 -1.42
N LEU A 18 -5.78 5.91 -0.87
CA LEU A 18 -5.82 6.13 0.57
C LEU A 18 -6.40 4.90 1.26
N VAL A 19 -5.87 4.58 2.45
CA VAL A 19 -6.37 3.45 3.25
C VAL A 19 -7.84 3.67 3.61
N GLN A 20 -8.22 4.90 3.98
CA GLN A 20 -9.61 5.25 4.29
C GLN A 20 -10.56 4.98 3.13
N ASP A 21 -10.18 5.37 1.91
CA ASP A 21 -10.98 5.11 0.72
C ASP A 21 -11.18 3.60 0.49
N CYS A 22 -10.18 2.77 0.84
CA CYS A 22 -10.29 1.32 0.77
C CYS A 22 -11.22 0.73 1.84
N ILE A 23 -11.30 1.34 3.03
CA ILE A 23 -12.18 0.91 4.12
C ILE A 23 -13.64 1.31 3.82
N ASP A 24 -13.84 2.55 3.36
CA ASP A 24 -15.14 3.08 2.95
C ASP A 24 -15.67 2.40 1.68
N GLY A 25 -14.81 1.69 0.94
CA GLY A 25 -15.15 1.02 -0.31
C GLY A 25 -15.42 2.01 -1.45
N ARG A 26 -14.70 3.13 -1.48
CA ARG A 26 -14.83 4.13 -2.53
C ARG A 26 -14.31 3.60 -3.86
N GLU A 27 -14.99 4.04 -4.90
CA GLU A 27 -14.62 3.74 -6.27
C GLU A 27 -13.65 4.81 -6.78
N PHE A 28 -12.60 4.40 -7.49
CA PHE A 28 -11.67 5.34 -8.12
C PHE A 28 -11.39 4.94 -9.58
N PRO A 29 -11.40 5.90 -10.51
CA PRO A 29 -11.07 5.64 -11.89
C PRO A 29 -9.55 5.49 -12.05
N CYS A 30 -9.14 4.46 -12.78
CA CYS A 30 -7.75 4.34 -13.22
C CYS A 30 -7.39 5.52 -14.15
N PRO A 31 -6.31 6.26 -13.89
CA PRO A 31 -5.95 7.44 -14.68
C PRO A 31 -5.57 7.13 -16.13
N ILE A 32 -5.22 5.87 -16.44
CA ILE A 32 -4.80 5.46 -17.80
C ILE A 32 -5.98 4.91 -18.61
N CYS A 33 -6.73 3.95 -18.08
CA CYS A 33 -7.82 3.31 -18.84
C CYS A 33 -9.23 3.81 -18.49
N GLY A 34 -9.36 4.68 -17.48
CA GLY A 34 -10.65 5.18 -17.00
C GLY A 34 -11.53 4.11 -16.34
N LYS A 35 -11.07 2.86 -16.22
CA LYS A 35 -11.86 1.82 -15.54
C LYS A 35 -11.93 2.13 -14.06
N THR A 36 -13.13 2.11 -13.54
CA THR A 36 -13.40 2.16 -12.11
C THR A 36 -12.89 0.89 -11.44
N ILE A 37 -12.09 1.07 -10.39
CA ILE A 37 -11.57 0.00 -9.55
C ILE A 37 -12.14 0.22 -8.15
N ILE A 38 -12.50 -0.87 -7.50
CA ILE A 38 -12.95 -0.88 -6.11
C ILE A 38 -12.02 -1.82 -5.37
N ILE A 39 -11.32 -1.29 -4.38
CA ILE A 39 -10.50 -2.08 -3.48
C ILE A 39 -11.14 -1.93 -2.12
N LYS A 40 -11.70 -3.01 -1.61
CA LYS A 40 -12.38 -3.02 -0.31
C LYS A 40 -11.58 -3.87 0.66
N PHE A 41 -11.23 -3.28 1.80
CA PHE A 41 -10.66 -4.01 2.94
C PHE A 41 -11.55 -3.80 4.16
N THR A 42 -11.64 -4.82 5.01
CA THR A 42 -12.11 -4.60 6.38
C THR A 42 -11.06 -3.80 7.16
N ALA A 43 -11.47 -3.13 8.25
CA ALA A 43 -10.54 -2.38 9.09
C ALA A 43 -9.41 -3.29 9.62
N GLU A 44 -9.74 -4.50 10.06
CA GLU A 44 -8.75 -5.48 10.54
C GLU A 44 -7.75 -5.92 9.45
N GLU A 45 -8.22 -6.09 8.21
CA GLU A 45 -7.34 -6.44 7.08
C GLU A 45 -6.43 -5.28 6.70
N ALA A 46 -6.93 -4.05 6.75
CA ALA A 46 -6.14 -2.85 6.48
C ALA A 46 -5.01 -2.71 7.52
N GLU A 47 -5.32 -2.85 8.81
CA GLU A 47 -4.33 -2.81 9.90
C GLU A 47 -3.25 -3.88 9.74
N LYS A 48 -3.65 -5.15 9.49
CA LYS A 48 -2.68 -6.24 9.27
C LYS A 48 -1.74 -5.97 8.10
N LYS A 49 -2.24 -5.33 7.03
CA LYS A 49 -1.42 -4.97 5.86
C LYS A 49 -0.47 -3.81 6.15
N ILE A 50 -0.91 -2.82 6.93
CA ILE A 50 -0.05 -1.72 7.38
C ILE A 50 1.08 -2.27 8.24
N GLU A 51 0.78 -3.08 9.25
CA GLU A 51 1.79 -3.66 10.14
C GLU A 51 2.80 -4.54 9.36
N LEU A 52 2.31 -5.31 8.38
CA LEU A 52 3.19 -6.09 7.50
C LEU A 52 4.07 -5.21 6.62
N ALA A 53 3.52 -4.10 6.10
CA ALA A 53 4.28 -3.14 5.28
C ALA A 53 5.38 -2.46 6.10
N GLU A 54 5.08 -2.02 7.33
CA GLU A 54 6.04 -1.41 8.24
C GLU A 54 7.18 -2.38 8.59
N LYS A 55 6.85 -3.62 8.97
CA LYS A 55 7.87 -4.66 9.25
C LYS A 55 8.75 -4.94 8.05
N ASN A 56 8.17 -4.97 6.85
CA ASN A 56 8.94 -5.18 5.62
C ASN A 56 9.83 -3.98 5.29
N GLN A 57 9.32 -2.75 5.44
CA GLN A 57 10.11 -1.54 5.27
C GLN A 57 11.27 -1.48 6.26
N GLU A 58 11.04 -1.76 7.54
CA GLU A 58 12.09 -1.80 8.56
C GLU A 58 13.16 -2.84 8.21
N ARG A 59 12.75 -4.06 7.81
CA ARG A 59 13.69 -5.11 7.38
C ARG A 59 14.55 -4.69 6.19
N VAL A 60 13.95 -4.04 5.19
CA VAL A 60 14.69 -3.53 4.02
C VAL A 60 15.62 -2.40 4.41
N LEU A 61 15.17 -1.49 5.28
CA LEU A 61 15.95 -0.36 5.77
C LEU A 61 17.18 -0.83 6.57
N ARG A 62 17.01 -1.78 7.49
CA ARG A 62 18.12 -2.40 8.22
C ARG A 62 19.13 -3.07 7.29
N ARG A 63 18.66 -3.76 6.25
CA ARG A 63 19.55 -4.38 5.24
C ARG A 63 20.32 -3.35 4.42
N GLN A 64 19.70 -2.22 4.07
CA GLN A 64 20.36 -1.16 3.31
C GLN A 64 21.32 -0.32 4.16
N PHE A 65 21.03 -0.14 5.45
CA PHE A 65 21.78 0.77 6.33
C PHE A 65 22.22 0.11 7.64
N PRO A 66 22.97 -1.00 7.63
CA PRO A 66 23.33 -1.75 8.85
C PRO A 66 24.05 -0.89 9.90
N LEU A 67 24.91 0.05 9.46
CA LEU A 67 25.63 0.99 10.33
C LEU A 67 24.70 1.93 11.13
N ALA A 68 23.55 2.31 10.56
CA ALA A 68 22.58 3.17 11.24
C ALA A 68 21.84 2.45 12.37
N PHE A 69 21.85 1.11 12.36
CA PHE A 69 21.21 0.26 13.37
C PHE A 69 22.22 -0.34 14.36
N GLY A 70 23.50 0.04 14.26
CA GLY A 70 24.54 -0.45 15.18
C GLY A 70 24.90 -1.92 14.99
N ASP A 71 24.48 -2.53 13.88
CA ASP A 71 24.87 -3.90 13.51
C ASP A 71 26.30 -3.86 12.93
N VAL A 72 27.30 -4.01 13.80
CA VAL A 72 28.72 -4.31 13.49
C VAL A 72 29.21 -5.44 14.38
#